data_AF-Q581Q7-F1
#
_entry.id   AF-Q581Q7-F1
#
_cell.length_a   1.000
_cell.length_b   1.000
_cell.length_c   1.000
_cell.angle_alpha   90.00
_cell.angle_beta   90.00
_cell.angle_gamma   90.00
#
_symmetry.space_group_name_H-M   'P 1'
#
loop_
_entity.id
_entity.type
_entity.pdbx_description
1 polymer ?
#
loop_
_entity_poly.entity_id
_entity_poly.type
_entity_poly.pdbx_seq_one_letter_code
_entity_poly.pdbx_strand_id
1 'polypeptide(L)'
;MPLLYASRAKHTRFKSIVQRTRRLLCNGASGANGIRKLSRGCGIAVDSGGQSMEKAKFVEALEESGVSLDSEDIEAIVHVLDRSGDGVLDPTDFIAALRRNLTPLKLTWITRVWYTFTQSKDGSVYIDEVLSSYNAAGHPDVVQNIRSEQGVRSEFEAAFSTTTNPDGAITRQEFEQYCSGVAALCANDLEFLTLMRGVWPASVRTPLDEETMRTHREQNPCNMTFSSYQTAAEKGAVTDVRTTVAVVDDIILSSHRPVVIQSPLAVRQLSIALRRQDVQRNFFLSRETFLEVLRGHRLYLKDPESALTVLDTAGDGSVDYLLYMNLLLPPLPPARLMMLERLWELFPKDTCGTADVIELHKRFSAEDGEEQDAFLTAWDVRQALYRRFTFEEIVEWHTPLSAMFELDNDFETMLKKRWDFS
;
A
#
# COMPACT_ATOMS: atom_id res chain seq x y z
N MET A 1 -26.67 13.79 -18.70
CA MET A 1 -25.99 12.77 -19.53
C MET A 1 -24.60 13.22 -20.03
N PRO A 2 -24.37 14.43 -20.59
CA PRO A 2 -23.04 14.82 -21.12
C PRO A 2 -21.95 14.98 -20.05
N LEU A 3 -22.31 15.54 -18.89
CA LEU A 3 -21.35 15.83 -17.80
C LEU A 3 -20.73 14.57 -17.19
N LEU A 4 -21.53 13.51 -17.00
CA LEU A 4 -21.04 12.22 -16.49
C LEU A 4 -20.09 11.53 -17.48
N TYR A 5 -20.33 11.68 -18.79
CA TYR A 5 -19.45 11.10 -19.82
C TYR A 5 -18.10 11.84 -19.88
N ALA A 6 -18.12 13.17 -19.84
CA ALA A 6 -16.91 13.98 -19.81
C ALA A 6 -16.05 13.68 -18.58
N SER A 7 -16.67 13.52 -17.40
CA SER A 7 -15.96 13.12 -16.18
C SER A 7 -15.30 11.75 -16.31
N ARG A 8 -16.01 10.71 -16.76
CA ARG A 8 -15.44 9.36 -16.95
C ARG A 8 -14.29 9.32 -17.96
N ALA A 9 -14.42 10.06 -19.07
CA ALA A 9 -13.37 10.17 -20.07
C ALA A 9 -12.09 10.80 -19.49
N LYS A 10 -12.24 11.89 -18.73
CA LYS A 10 -11.12 12.55 -18.04
C LYS A 10 -10.43 11.65 -17.01
N HIS A 11 -11.19 10.90 -16.21
CA HIS A 11 -10.62 9.94 -15.25
C HIS A 11 -9.85 8.81 -15.93
N THR A 12 -10.36 8.29 -17.05
CA THR A 12 -9.68 7.26 -17.85
C THR A 12 -8.36 7.81 -18.40
N ARG A 13 -8.38 9.04 -18.91
CA ARG A 13 -7.19 9.73 -19.38
C ARG A 13 -6.18 9.96 -18.25
N PHE A 14 -6.60 10.47 -17.10
CA PHE A 14 -5.76 10.66 -15.93
C PHE A 14 -5.03 9.37 -15.54
N LYS A 15 -5.73 8.24 -15.46
CA LYS A 15 -5.12 6.94 -15.17
C LYS A 15 -4.07 6.54 -16.20
N SER A 16 -4.32 6.78 -17.48
CA SER A 16 -3.35 6.50 -18.55
C SER A 16 -2.11 7.39 -18.45
N ILE A 17 -2.27 8.67 -18.10
CA ILE A 17 -1.18 9.62 -17.90
C ILE A 17 -0.34 9.21 -16.69
N VAL A 18 -0.96 8.89 -15.55
CA VAL A 18 -0.27 8.36 -14.36
C VAL A 18 0.57 7.13 -14.71
N GLN A 19 0.02 6.19 -15.49
CA GLN A 19 0.77 5.01 -15.91
C GLN A 19 1.96 5.36 -16.82
N ARG A 20 1.78 6.30 -17.76
CA ARG A 20 2.86 6.77 -18.64
C ARG A 20 3.95 7.50 -17.86
N THR A 21 3.58 8.44 -17.00
CA THR A 21 4.49 9.20 -16.14
C THR A 21 5.27 8.27 -15.22
N ARG A 22 4.61 7.28 -14.60
CA ARG A 22 5.28 6.26 -13.79
C ARG A 22 6.37 5.52 -14.56
N ARG A 23 6.09 5.11 -15.82
CA ARG A 23 7.10 4.45 -16.66
C ARG A 23 8.28 5.38 -16.97
N LEU A 24 8.03 6.65 -17.30
CA LEU A 24 9.08 7.63 -17.61
C LEU A 24 9.98 7.89 -16.38
N LEU A 25 9.37 8.06 -15.20
CA LEU A 25 10.10 8.28 -13.95
C LEU A 25 10.96 7.07 -13.58
N CYS A 26 10.38 5.86 -13.60
CA CYS A 26 11.06 4.66 -13.13
C CYS A 26 12.13 4.15 -14.12
N ASN A 27 11.94 4.35 -15.43
CA ASN A 27 12.94 4.00 -16.44
C ASN A 27 13.93 5.14 -16.73
N GLY A 28 13.73 6.31 -16.13
CA GLY A 28 14.61 7.46 -16.28
C GLY A 28 15.90 7.33 -15.47
N ALA A 29 16.73 8.36 -15.53
CA ALA A 29 18.05 8.39 -14.86
C ALA A 29 17.98 8.21 -13.34
N SER A 30 16.84 8.52 -12.71
CA SER A 30 16.65 8.34 -11.26
C SER A 30 16.21 6.93 -10.86
N GLY A 31 15.90 6.04 -11.80
CA GLY A 31 15.50 4.66 -11.53
C GLY A 31 14.35 4.57 -10.53
N ALA A 32 14.51 3.72 -9.52
CA ALA A 32 13.53 3.55 -8.43
C ALA A 32 13.21 4.84 -7.66
N ASN A 33 14.08 5.86 -7.70
CA ASN A 33 13.85 7.14 -7.03
C ASN A 33 13.07 8.16 -7.85
N GLY A 34 12.68 7.85 -9.08
CA GLY A 34 12.00 8.82 -9.96
C GLY A 34 10.75 9.45 -9.33
N ILE A 35 9.89 8.65 -8.69
CA ILE A 35 8.67 9.14 -8.03
C ILE A 35 9.01 10.10 -6.87
N ARG A 36 10.04 9.76 -6.08
CA ARG A 36 10.46 10.57 -4.94
C ARG A 36 11.15 11.85 -5.36
N LYS A 37 11.94 11.82 -6.43
CA LYS A 37 12.50 13.01 -7.06
C LYS A 37 11.38 13.98 -7.47
N LEU A 38 10.35 13.48 -8.14
CA LEU A 38 9.19 14.30 -8.51
C LEU A 38 8.45 14.83 -7.27
N SER A 39 8.21 13.97 -6.26
CA SER A 39 7.58 14.38 -5.00
C SER A 39 8.31 15.58 -4.36
N ARG A 40 9.64 15.51 -4.28
CA ARG A 40 10.48 16.58 -3.73
C ARG A 40 10.51 17.82 -4.62
N GLY A 41 10.51 17.67 -5.94
CA GLY A 41 10.38 18.77 -6.90
C GLY A 41 9.05 19.53 -6.75
N CYS A 42 7.98 18.82 -6.38
CA CYS A 42 6.69 19.42 -6.03
C CYS A 42 6.64 20.04 -4.62
N GLY A 43 7.77 20.14 -3.92
CA GLY A 43 7.84 20.68 -2.56
C GLY A 43 7.15 19.81 -1.50
N ILE A 44 6.85 18.54 -1.81
CA ILE A 44 6.34 17.57 -0.84
C ILE A 44 7.54 17.04 -0.06
N ALA A 45 7.97 17.85 0.91
CA ALA A 45 9.06 17.54 1.83
C ALA A 45 8.56 16.96 3.17
N VAL A 46 7.26 17.09 3.47
CA VAL A 46 6.61 16.59 4.69
C VAL A 46 5.36 15.80 4.30
N ASP A 47 5.28 14.57 4.81
CA ASP A 47 4.44 13.48 4.30
C ASP A 47 2.98 13.47 4.76
N SER A 48 2.38 14.64 4.76
CA SER A 48 0.96 14.82 5.10
C SER A 48 0.39 16.09 4.50
N GLY A 49 0.99 16.63 3.44
CA GLY A 49 0.44 17.80 2.75
C GLY A 49 1.53 18.54 2.01
N GLY A 50 1.54 18.39 0.69
CA GLY A 50 2.31 19.28 -0.17
C GLY A 50 1.79 20.69 -0.04
N GLN A 51 2.69 21.66 -0.12
CA GLN A 51 2.25 23.01 -0.41
C GLN A 51 1.53 22.98 -1.75
N SER A 52 0.32 23.52 -1.75
CA SER A 52 -0.38 23.99 -2.93
C SER A 52 0.59 24.72 -3.87
N MET A 53 0.61 24.35 -5.15
CA MET A 53 1.57 24.90 -6.11
C MET A 53 0.90 25.37 -7.39
N GLU A 54 1.49 26.39 -8.02
CA GLU A 54 1.03 26.88 -9.31
C GLU A 54 1.33 25.87 -10.43
N LYS A 55 0.48 25.83 -11.44
CA LYS A 55 0.64 24.98 -12.64
C LYS A 55 2.03 25.06 -13.27
N ALA A 56 2.61 26.26 -13.37
CA ALA A 56 3.93 26.44 -13.98
C ALA A 56 5.02 25.67 -13.22
N LYS A 57 5.01 25.75 -11.88
CA LYS A 57 5.95 25.01 -11.02
C LYS A 57 5.73 23.51 -11.09
N PHE A 58 4.49 23.05 -11.24
CA PHE A 58 4.20 21.63 -11.38
C PHE A 58 4.77 21.07 -12.70
N VAL A 59 4.65 21.82 -13.79
CA VAL A 59 5.25 21.46 -15.08
C VAL A 59 6.78 21.46 -15.01
N GLU A 60 7.37 22.48 -14.37
CA GLU A 60 8.82 22.55 -14.14
C GLU A 60 9.33 21.32 -13.37
N ALA A 61 8.65 20.92 -12.28
CA ALA A 61 8.99 19.73 -11.50
C ALA A 61 8.92 18.42 -12.32
N LEU A 62 7.95 18.31 -13.24
CA LEU A 62 7.85 17.18 -14.17
C LEU A 62 9.04 17.15 -15.14
N GLU A 63 9.36 18.28 -15.76
CA GLU A 63 10.46 18.40 -16.73
C GLU A 63 11.82 18.12 -16.09
N GLU A 64 12.10 18.67 -14.91
CA GLU A 64 13.32 18.41 -14.14
C GLU A 64 13.44 16.94 -13.71
N SER A 65 12.31 16.25 -13.55
CA SER A 65 12.23 14.83 -13.26
C SER A 65 12.33 13.94 -14.51
N GLY A 66 12.49 14.53 -15.70
CA GLY A 66 12.61 13.82 -16.98
C GLY A 66 11.28 13.40 -17.59
N VAL A 67 10.18 14.05 -17.19
CA VAL A 67 8.83 13.76 -17.68
C VAL A 67 8.35 14.91 -18.57
N SER A 68 8.29 14.67 -19.88
CA SER A 68 7.67 15.59 -20.83
C SER A 68 6.28 15.09 -21.21
N LEU A 69 5.26 15.91 -20.97
CA LEU A 69 3.86 15.65 -21.34
C LEU A 69 3.39 16.76 -22.29
N ASP A 70 2.49 16.43 -23.21
CA ASP A 70 1.86 17.44 -24.07
C ASP A 70 0.88 18.32 -23.28
N SER A 71 0.50 19.46 -23.85
CA SER A 71 -0.38 20.42 -23.19
C SER A 71 -1.74 19.83 -22.82
N GLU A 72 -2.27 18.89 -23.60
CA GLU A 72 -3.58 18.31 -23.38
C GLU A 72 -3.57 17.36 -22.17
N ASP A 73 -2.49 16.61 -21.97
CA ASP A 73 -2.27 15.78 -20.79
C ASP A 73 -1.99 16.61 -19.54
N ILE A 74 -1.27 17.73 -19.66
CA ILE A 74 -1.11 18.68 -18.55
C ILE A 74 -2.46 19.26 -18.12
N GLU A 75 -3.32 19.73 -19.05
CA GLU A 75 -4.67 20.21 -18.68
C GLU A 75 -5.50 19.12 -18.00
N ALA A 76 -5.38 17.86 -18.44
CA ALA A 76 -6.10 16.76 -17.85
C ALA A 76 -5.65 16.47 -16.41
N ILE A 77 -4.36 16.55 -16.10
CA ILE A 77 -3.84 16.43 -14.73
C ILE A 77 -4.31 17.62 -13.90
N VAL A 78 -4.09 18.85 -14.37
CA VAL A 78 -4.43 20.09 -13.68
C VAL A 78 -5.90 20.11 -13.27
N HIS A 79 -6.80 19.68 -14.16
CA HIS A 79 -8.23 19.61 -13.85
C HIS A 79 -8.59 18.67 -12.70
N VAL A 80 -7.76 17.65 -12.43
CA VAL A 80 -7.95 16.73 -11.30
C VAL A 80 -7.33 17.29 -10.02
N LEU A 81 -6.18 17.99 -10.13
CA LEU A 81 -5.45 18.51 -8.97
C LEU A 81 -5.97 19.86 -8.45
N ASP A 82 -6.60 20.66 -9.32
CA ASP A 82 -7.26 21.92 -8.98
C ASP A 82 -8.67 21.65 -8.43
N ARG A 83 -8.73 21.18 -7.18
CA ARG A 83 -10.01 20.80 -6.53
C ARG A 83 -10.91 22.01 -6.26
N SER A 84 -10.34 23.17 -5.97
CA SER A 84 -11.04 24.41 -5.65
C SER A 84 -11.41 25.24 -6.89
N GLY A 85 -10.75 25.00 -8.03
CA GLY A 85 -10.93 25.78 -9.25
C GLY A 85 -10.29 27.17 -9.17
N ASP A 86 -9.36 27.39 -8.23
CA ASP A 86 -8.66 28.66 -8.02
C ASP A 86 -7.31 28.73 -8.76
N GLY A 87 -6.94 27.66 -9.48
CA GLY A 87 -5.70 27.56 -10.24
C GLY A 87 -4.51 27.06 -9.41
N VAL A 88 -4.73 26.70 -8.15
CA VAL A 88 -3.71 26.16 -7.24
C VAL A 88 -3.87 24.64 -7.15
N LEU A 89 -2.77 23.92 -7.37
CA LEU A 89 -2.78 22.46 -7.47
C LEU A 89 -2.34 21.83 -6.15
N ASP A 90 -3.04 20.80 -5.69
CA ASP A 90 -2.49 19.87 -4.71
C ASP A 90 -1.78 18.70 -5.46
N PRO A 91 -0.44 18.73 -5.59
CA PRO A 91 0.28 17.67 -6.30
C PRO A 91 0.24 16.33 -5.57
N THR A 92 -0.18 16.29 -4.30
CA THR A 92 -0.16 15.05 -3.51
C THR A 92 -1.04 13.96 -4.10
N ASP A 93 -2.15 14.31 -4.75
CA ASP A 93 -3.02 13.33 -5.43
C ASP A 93 -2.31 12.63 -6.58
N PHE A 94 -1.55 13.39 -7.36
CA PHE A 94 -0.78 12.85 -8.46
C PHE A 94 0.35 11.95 -7.95
N ILE A 95 1.07 12.38 -6.93
CA ILE A 95 2.12 11.58 -6.29
C ILE A 95 1.56 10.32 -5.64
N ALA A 96 0.42 10.41 -4.96
CA ALA A 96 -0.26 9.27 -4.36
C ALA A 96 -0.74 8.28 -5.43
N ALA A 97 -1.26 8.77 -6.56
CA ALA A 97 -1.62 7.92 -7.70
C ALA A 97 -0.40 7.22 -8.30
N LEU A 98 0.74 7.90 -8.43
CA LEU A 98 2.00 7.31 -8.87
C LEU A 98 2.52 6.25 -7.90
N ARG A 99 2.51 6.54 -6.59
CA ARG A 99 2.96 5.66 -5.50
C ARG A 99 2.10 4.42 -5.33
N ARG A 100 0.76 4.56 -5.36
CA ARG A 100 -0.20 3.49 -5.05
C ARG A 100 -0.70 2.72 -6.28
N ASN A 101 -0.09 2.91 -7.45
CA ASN A 101 -0.33 2.04 -8.60
C ASN A 101 0.39 0.69 -8.45
N LEU A 102 -0.04 -0.08 -7.44
CA LEU A 102 0.53 -1.35 -7.01
C LEU A 102 -0.58 -2.40 -6.91
N THR A 103 -0.23 -3.67 -7.10
CA THR A 103 -1.14 -4.78 -6.80
C THR A 103 -1.28 -4.94 -5.28
N PRO A 104 -2.38 -5.56 -4.80
CA PRO A 104 -2.55 -5.85 -3.38
C PRO A 104 -1.36 -6.61 -2.78
N LEU A 105 -0.79 -7.58 -3.51
CA LEU A 105 0.38 -8.33 -3.08
C LEU A 105 1.62 -7.45 -2.89
N LYS A 106 1.92 -6.58 -3.87
CA LYS A 106 3.04 -5.63 -3.77
C LYS A 106 2.86 -4.69 -2.58
N LEU A 107 1.66 -4.15 -2.40
CA LEU A 107 1.31 -3.28 -1.28
C LEU A 107 1.50 -3.98 0.07
N THR A 108 0.98 -5.21 0.21
CA THR A 108 1.12 -6.02 1.43
C THR A 108 2.58 -6.18 1.84
N TRP A 109 3.46 -6.48 0.90
CA TRP A 109 4.89 -6.66 1.19
C TRP A 109 5.59 -5.37 1.58
N ILE A 110 5.25 -4.25 0.94
CA ILE A 110 5.80 -2.94 1.32
C ILE A 110 5.35 -2.57 2.75
N THR A 111 4.07 -2.73 3.06
CA THR A 111 3.53 -2.50 4.41
C THR A 111 4.20 -3.43 5.43
N ARG A 112 4.39 -4.71 5.11
CA ARG A 112 5.06 -5.66 6.00
C ARG A 112 6.48 -5.21 6.34
N VAL A 113 7.28 -4.85 5.33
CA VAL A 113 8.65 -4.38 5.56
C VAL A 113 8.66 -3.10 6.39
N TRP A 114 7.74 -2.17 6.14
CA TRP A 114 7.65 -0.93 6.92
C TRP A 114 7.52 -1.19 8.43
N TYR A 115 6.72 -2.19 8.81
CA TYR A 115 6.54 -2.58 10.22
C TYR A 115 7.70 -3.39 10.82
N THR A 116 8.72 -3.74 10.03
CA THR A 116 9.96 -4.35 10.57
C THR A 116 10.94 -3.31 11.11
N PHE A 117 10.81 -2.04 10.72
CA PHE A 117 11.69 -0.97 11.17
C PHE A 117 11.30 -0.41 12.53
N THR A 118 12.31 0.01 13.28
CA THR A 118 12.13 0.82 14.49
C THR A 118 11.72 2.25 14.12
N GLN A 119 10.52 2.66 14.52
CA GLN A 119 9.96 3.97 14.20
C GLN A 119 10.19 5.01 15.31
N SER A 120 10.32 6.27 14.92
CA SER A 120 10.36 7.45 15.78
C SER A 120 8.95 7.84 16.23
N LYS A 121 8.86 8.81 17.16
CA LYS A 121 7.58 9.29 17.72
C LYS A 121 6.66 9.93 16.67
N ASP A 122 7.22 10.54 15.64
CA ASP A 122 6.49 11.06 14.47
C ASP A 122 6.13 9.94 13.47
N GLY A 123 6.71 8.75 13.61
CA GLY A 123 6.51 7.61 12.70
C GLY A 123 7.55 7.54 11.59
N SER A 124 8.53 8.45 11.54
CA SER A 124 9.68 8.35 10.64
C SER A 124 10.62 7.22 11.07
N VAL A 125 11.47 6.75 10.17
CA VAL A 125 12.52 5.76 10.43
C VAL A 125 13.87 6.42 10.13
N TYR A 126 14.86 6.27 11.01
CA TYR A 126 16.20 6.78 10.71
C TYR A 126 16.83 6.02 9.55
N ILE A 127 17.57 6.71 8.67
CA ILE A 127 18.20 6.08 7.51
C ILE A 127 19.11 4.91 7.92
N ASP A 128 19.84 5.02 9.03
CA ASP A 128 20.72 3.96 9.53
C ASP A 128 19.97 2.65 9.83
N GLU A 129 18.73 2.72 10.33
CA GLU A 129 17.87 1.55 10.54
C GLU A 129 17.52 0.87 9.21
N VAL A 130 17.19 1.67 8.19
CA VAL A 130 16.87 1.15 6.85
C VAL A 130 18.10 0.53 6.18
N LEU A 131 19.25 1.18 6.26
CA LEU A 131 20.51 0.69 5.68
C LEU A 131 21.02 -0.57 6.39
N SER A 132 20.88 -0.65 7.70
CA SER A 132 21.32 -1.82 8.49
C SER A 132 20.43 -3.04 8.27
N SER A 133 19.14 -2.82 7.98
CA SER A 133 18.17 -3.88 7.70
C SER A 133 18.23 -4.42 6.27
N TYR A 134 18.90 -3.72 5.36
CA TYR A 134 18.96 -4.08 3.93
C TYR A 134 20.02 -5.14 3.64
N ASN A 135 19.59 -6.25 3.03
CA ASN A 135 20.47 -7.36 2.63
C ASN A 135 20.80 -7.32 1.13
N ALA A 136 21.87 -6.62 0.75
CA ALA A 136 22.31 -6.53 -0.64
C ALA A 136 22.66 -7.91 -1.25
N ALA A 137 23.17 -8.85 -0.45
CA ALA A 137 23.52 -10.19 -0.90
C ALA A 137 22.31 -11.02 -1.35
N GLY A 138 21.13 -10.72 -0.81
CA GLY A 138 19.87 -11.38 -1.18
C GLY A 138 19.22 -10.83 -2.45
N HIS A 139 19.78 -9.78 -3.07
CA HIS A 139 19.22 -9.23 -4.30
C HIS A 139 19.30 -10.27 -5.44
N PRO A 140 18.23 -10.49 -6.24
CA PRO A 140 18.22 -11.52 -7.29
C PRO A 140 19.42 -11.46 -8.25
N ASP A 141 19.80 -10.27 -8.71
CA ASP A 141 20.97 -10.09 -9.57
C ASP A 141 22.31 -10.48 -8.91
N VAL A 142 22.42 -10.36 -7.58
CA VAL A 142 23.62 -10.78 -6.84
C VAL A 142 23.64 -12.29 -6.70
N VAL A 143 22.51 -12.88 -6.32
CA VAL A 143 22.32 -14.35 -6.25
C VAL A 143 22.61 -14.99 -7.61
N GLN A 144 22.24 -14.34 -8.70
CA GLN A 144 22.49 -14.81 -10.08
C GLN A 144 23.88 -14.43 -10.63
N ASN A 145 24.75 -13.80 -9.82
CA ASN A 145 26.07 -13.31 -10.23
C ASN A 145 26.06 -12.33 -11.44
N ILE A 146 24.96 -11.62 -11.64
CA ILE A 146 24.81 -10.56 -12.65
C ILE A 146 25.41 -9.25 -12.14
N ARG A 147 25.22 -8.94 -10.86
CA ARG A 147 25.74 -7.73 -10.18
C ARG A 147 26.54 -8.10 -8.94
N SER A 148 27.49 -7.25 -8.56
CA SER A 148 28.20 -7.41 -7.29
C SER A 148 27.34 -6.94 -6.11
N GLU A 149 27.49 -7.59 -4.96
CA GLU A 149 26.86 -7.18 -3.70
C GLU A 149 27.17 -5.71 -3.37
N GLN A 150 28.45 -5.34 -3.46
CA GLN A 150 28.90 -3.97 -3.23
C GLN A 150 28.22 -2.96 -4.16
N GLY A 151 28.02 -3.32 -5.43
CA GLY A 151 27.35 -2.46 -6.40
C GLY A 151 25.87 -2.23 -6.07
N VAL A 152 25.16 -3.28 -5.64
CA VAL A 152 23.77 -3.16 -5.18
C VAL A 152 23.69 -2.37 -3.88
N ARG A 153 24.60 -2.61 -2.94
CA ARG A 153 24.68 -1.88 -1.67
C ARG A 153 24.89 -0.39 -1.91
N SER A 154 25.86 -0.01 -2.74
CA SER A 154 26.14 1.40 -3.02
C SER A 154 25.01 2.10 -3.78
N GLU A 155 24.27 1.40 -4.65
CA GLU A 155 23.06 1.96 -5.27
C GLU A 155 21.97 2.23 -4.22
N PHE A 156 21.77 1.29 -3.28
CA PHE A 156 20.80 1.44 -2.20
C PHE A 156 21.16 2.58 -1.24
N GLU A 157 22.43 2.67 -0.84
CA GLU A 157 22.95 3.77 -0.01
C GLU A 157 22.81 5.13 -0.72
N ALA A 158 23.05 5.18 -2.03
CA ALA A 158 22.83 6.39 -2.83
C ALA A 158 21.35 6.79 -2.92
N ALA A 159 20.44 5.82 -2.82
CA ALA A 159 19.01 6.10 -2.74
C ALA A 159 18.68 6.80 -1.42
N PHE A 160 19.23 6.40 -0.28
CA PHE A 160 18.92 7.02 1.02
C PHE A 160 20.13 7.79 1.55
N SER A 161 20.39 8.95 0.96
CA SER A 161 21.50 9.83 1.31
C SER A 161 21.04 11.12 2.00
N THR A 162 21.97 11.86 2.60
CA THR A 162 21.69 13.21 3.13
C THR A 162 21.24 14.20 2.06
N THR A 163 21.51 13.93 0.78
CA THR A 163 21.00 14.75 -0.34
C THR A 163 19.52 14.47 -0.57
N THR A 164 19.12 13.21 -0.47
CA THR A 164 17.73 12.77 -0.68
C THR A 164 16.90 12.78 0.59
N ASN A 165 17.50 12.92 1.78
CA ASN A 165 16.88 12.87 3.10
C ASN A 165 17.73 13.70 4.09
N PRO A 166 17.67 15.04 4.00
CA PRO A 166 18.57 15.93 4.74
C PRO A 166 18.36 15.92 6.26
N ASP A 167 17.18 15.50 6.70
CA ASP A 167 16.79 15.27 8.10
C ASP A 167 17.33 13.95 8.67
N GLY A 168 17.92 13.07 7.85
CA GLY A 168 18.46 11.78 8.29
C GLY A 168 17.38 10.74 8.59
N ALA A 169 16.14 11.01 8.20
CA ALA A 169 14.99 10.14 8.41
C ALA A 169 14.24 9.92 7.09
N ILE A 170 13.46 8.86 7.06
CA ILE A 170 12.57 8.51 5.95
C ILE A 170 11.17 8.28 6.52
N THR A 171 10.18 8.84 5.86
CA THR A 171 8.78 8.60 6.23
C THR A 171 8.22 7.38 5.50
N ARG A 172 7.03 6.95 5.96
CA ARG A 172 6.31 5.85 5.32
C ARG A 172 6.05 6.13 3.84
N GLN A 173 5.65 7.35 3.51
CA GLN A 173 5.35 7.74 2.14
C GLN A 173 6.60 7.68 1.27
N GLU A 174 7.74 8.20 1.73
CA GLU A 174 8.99 8.15 0.96
C GLU A 174 9.48 6.71 0.75
N PHE A 175 9.37 5.87 1.77
CA PHE A 175 9.69 4.44 1.66
C PHE A 175 8.80 3.76 0.61
N GLU A 176 7.50 4.00 0.66
CA GLU A 176 6.56 3.47 -0.32
C GLU A 176 6.80 4.03 -1.72
N GLN A 177 7.18 5.29 -1.89
CA GLN A 177 7.55 5.87 -3.19
C GLN A 177 8.76 5.13 -3.79
N TYR A 178 9.81 4.89 -2.99
CA TYR A 178 10.98 4.12 -3.40
C TYR A 178 10.61 2.69 -3.79
N CYS A 179 9.92 1.96 -2.91
CA CYS A 179 9.50 0.58 -3.19
C CYS A 179 8.55 0.50 -4.39
N SER A 180 7.73 1.53 -4.60
CA SER A 180 6.87 1.62 -5.77
C SER A 180 7.69 1.80 -7.04
N GLY A 181 8.78 2.57 -7.01
CA GLY A 181 9.75 2.64 -8.10
C GLY A 181 10.40 1.29 -8.39
N VAL A 182 10.87 0.58 -7.35
CA VAL A 182 11.41 -0.80 -7.48
C VAL A 182 10.37 -1.74 -8.10
N ALA A 183 9.12 -1.68 -7.62
CA ALA A 183 8.02 -2.50 -8.12
C ALA A 183 7.64 -2.23 -9.58
N ALA A 184 7.99 -1.07 -10.12
CA ALA A 184 7.80 -0.73 -11.53
C ALA A 184 8.89 -1.32 -12.44
N LEU A 185 10.07 -1.62 -11.89
CA LEU A 185 11.18 -2.26 -12.58
C LEU A 185 11.05 -3.79 -12.63
N CYS A 186 10.24 -4.38 -11.74
CA CYS A 186 9.88 -5.79 -11.79
C CYS A 186 8.74 -6.03 -12.80
N ALA A 187 8.86 -7.08 -13.64
CA ALA A 187 7.87 -7.38 -14.66
C ALA A 187 6.53 -7.86 -14.09
N ASN A 188 6.55 -8.50 -12.92
CA ASN A 188 5.38 -9.07 -12.25
C ASN A 188 5.56 -9.07 -10.72
N ASP A 189 4.55 -9.55 -9.99
CA ASP A 189 4.58 -9.58 -8.53
C ASP A 189 5.53 -10.63 -7.96
N LEU A 190 5.78 -11.74 -8.67
CA LEU A 190 6.69 -12.80 -8.22
C LEU A 190 8.14 -12.31 -8.21
N GLU A 191 8.56 -11.58 -9.24
CA GLU A 191 9.87 -10.95 -9.28
C GLU A 191 10.04 -9.94 -8.15
N PHE A 192 9.03 -9.10 -7.92
CA PHE A 192 9.03 -8.15 -6.81
C PHE A 192 9.09 -8.87 -5.45
N LEU A 193 8.29 -9.91 -5.27
CA LEU A 193 8.25 -10.71 -4.05
C LEU A 193 9.60 -11.40 -3.79
N THR A 194 10.20 -11.98 -4.83
CA THR A 194 11.53 -12.61 -4.76
C THR A 194 12.58 -11.61 -4.33
N LEU A 195 12.56 -10.41 -4.92
CA LEU A 195 13.44 -9.31 -4.54
C LEU A 195 13.22 -8.92 -3.08
N MET A 196 11.98 -8.64 -2.68
CA MET A 196 11.64 -8.18 -1.33
C MET A 196 12.04 -9.22 -0.26
N ARG A 197 11.79 -10.50 -0.49
CA ARG A 197 12.20 -11.59 0.42
C ARG A 197 13.72 -11.67 0.58
N GLY A 198 14.46 -11.49 -0.51
CA GLY A 198 15.92 -11.55 -0.49
C GLY A 198 16.55 -10.35 0.22
N VAL A 199 16.08 -9.13 -0.09
CA VAL A 199 16.68 -7.90 0.43
C VAL A 199 16.13 -7.48 1.81
N TRP A 200 14.97 -8.00 2.22
CA TRP A 200 14.36 -7.73 3.54
C TRP A 200 14.07 -9.02 4.31
N PRO A 201 15.10 -9.75 4.77
CA PRO A 201 14.92 -11.07 5.39
C PRO A 201 14.05 -11.04 6.67
N ALA A 202 14.06 -9.93 7.42
CA ALA A 202 13.24 -9.75 8.63
C ALA A 202 11.72 -9.80 8.36
N SER A 203 11.30 -9.56 7.12
CA SER A 203 9.88 -9.62 6.71
C SER A 203 9.40 -11.06 6.42
N VAL A 204 10.29 -12.04 6.44
CA VAL A 204 9.98 -13.44 6.13
C VAL A 204 10.10 -14.29 7.40
N ARG A 205 9.10 -15.14 7.69
CA ARG A 205 9.14 -16.04 8.86
C ARG A 205 10.21 -17.13 8.74
N THR A 206 10.47 -17.57 7.52
CA THR A 206 11.40 -18.67 7.25
C THR A 206 12.25 -18.28 6.04
N PRO A 207 13.58 -18.24 6.17
CA PRO A 207 14.45 -18.18 5.01
C PRO A 207 14.10 -19.36 4.10
N LEU A 208 13.57 -19.08 2.92
CA LEU A 208 13.29 -20.13 1.95
C LEU A 208 14.64 -20.65 1.47
N ASP A 209 14.96 -21.91 1.75
CA ASP A 209 16.10 -22.55 1.11
C ASP A 209 15.90 -22.59 -0.41
N GLU A 210 16.98 -22.80 -1.16
CA GLU A 210 16.97 -22.71 -2.63
C GLU A 210 15.96 -23.69 -3.27
N GLU A 211 15.74 -24.83 -2.63
CA GLU A 211 14.78 -25.85 -3.05
C GLU A 211 13.35 -25.40 -2.80
N THR A 212 13.09 -24.79 -1.64
CA THR A 212 11.82 -24.17 -1.29
C THR A 212 11.55 -22.95 -2.19
N MET A 213 12.56 -22.16 -2.58
CA MET A 213 12.38 -21.09 -3.58
C MET A 213 12.02 -21.62 -4.97
N ARG A 214 12.62 -22.75 -5.40
CA ARG A 214 12.27 -23.40 -6.67
C ARG A 214 10.86 -23.95 -6.64
N THR A 215 10.49 -24.69 -5.58
CA THR A 215 9.11 -25.16 -5.40
C THR A 215 8.15 -23.99 -5.28
N HIS A 216 8.52 -22.86 -4.65
CA HIS A 216 7.70 -21.64 -4.62
C HIS A 216 7.49 -21.01 -5.98
N ARG A 217 8.52 -20.99 -6.83
CA ARG A 217 8.37 -20.54 -8.23
C ARG A 217 7.41 -21.43 -9.01
N GLU A 218 7.37 -22.71 -8.68
CA GLU A 218 6.49 -23.69 -9.32
C GLU A 218 5.07 -23.72 -8.72
N GLN A 219 4.92 -23.38 -7.43
CA GLN A 219 3.69 -23.60 -6.66
C GLN A 219 2.93 -22.33 -6.29
N ASN A 220 3.53 -21.13 -6.30
CA ASN A 220 2.80 -19.93 -5.93
C ASN A 220 1.84 -19.50 -7.06
N PRO A 221 0.51 -19.69 -6.89
CA PRO A 221 -0.43 -19.60 -7.99
C PRO A 221 -0.68 -18.15 -8.45
N CYS A 222 -0.31 -17.14 -7.67
CA CYS A 222 -0.87 -15.82 -7.91
C CYS A 222 -0.52 -15.20 -9.28
N ASN A 223 0.56 -15.58 -9.97
CA ASN A 223 1.01 -14.86 -11.18
C ASN A 223 1.86 -15.65 -12.19
N MET A 224 1.66 -16.96 -12.35
CA MET A 224 2.20 -17.68 -13.50
C MET A 224 1.80 -16.94 -14.79
N THR A 225 2.77 -16.60 -15.64
CA THR A 225 2.53 -15.94 -16.93
C THR A 225 2.82 -16.89 -18.07
N PHE A 226 2.10 -16.70 -19.17
CA PHE A 226 2.41 -17.42 -20.40
C PHE A 226 3.78 -16.98 -20.91
N SER A 227 4.66 -17.94 -21.14
CA SER A 227 5.94 -17.75 -21.82
C SER A 227 5.92 -18.47 -23.17
N SER A 228 6.64 -17.93 -24.15
CA SER A 228 6.77 -18.54 -25.48
C SER A 228 7.46 -19.90 -25.45
N TYR A 229 8.27 -20.17 -24.42
CA TYR A 229 9.05 -21.41 -24.28
C TYR A 229 8.33 -22.50 -23.46
N GLN A 230 7.13 -22.24 -22.93
CA GLN A 230 6.38 -23.23 -22.15
C GLN A 230 5.78 -24.33 -23.03
N THR A 231 5.91 -25.57 -22.56
CA THR A 231 5.17 -26.74 -23.03
C THR A 231 3.66 -26.57 -22.80
N ALA A 232 2.84 -27.38 -23.49
CA ALA A 232 1.39 -27.34 -23.31
C ALA A 232 0.97 -27.67 -21.86
N ALA A 233 1.69 -28.57 -21.18
CA ALA A 233 1.45 -28.93 -19.79
C ALA A 233 1.75 -27.75 -18.85
N GLU A 234 2.87 -27.05 -19.05
CA GLU A 234 3.21 -25.86 -18.26
C GLU A 234 2.20 -24.73 -18.48
N LYS A 235 1.74 -24.49 -19.72
CA LYS A 235 0.65 -23.53 -20.00
C LYS A 235 -0.68 -23.94 -19.36
N GLY A 236 -0.96 -25.23 -19.28
CA GLY A 236 -2.10 -25.78 -18.53
C GLY A 236 -2.00 -25.43 -17.05
N ALA A 237 -0.85 -25.70 -16.44
CA ALA A 237 -0.58 -25.34 -15.05
C ALA A 237 -0.75 -23.82 -14.80
N VAL A 238 -0.25 -22.96 -15.69
CA VAL A 238 -0.48 -21.50 -15.63
C VAL A 238 -1.98 -21.16 -15.60
N THR A 239 -2.76 -21.86 -16.41
CA THR A 239 -4.20 -21.61 -16.54
C THR A 239 -4.95 -22.06 -15.29
N ASP A 240 -4.65 -23.24 -14.75
CA ASP A 240 -5.27 -23.77 -13.53
C ASP A 240 -5.01 -22.86 -12.32
N VAL A 241 -3.77 -22.42 -12.24
CA VAL A 241 -3.27 -21.48 -11.25
C VAL A 241 -4.04 -20.15 -11.31
N ARG A 242 -4.14 -19.52 -12.50
CA ARG A 242 -4.90 -18.27 -12.69
C ARG A 242 -6.39 -18.44 -12.41
N THR A 243 -6.94 -19.60 -12.76
CA THR A 243 -8.33 -19.94 -12.50
C THR A 243 -8.60 -20.01 -10.99
N THR A 244 -7.70 -20.65 -10.24
CA THR A 244 -7.77 -20.70 -8.77
C THR A 244 -7.75 -19.28 -8.18
N VAL A 245 -6.81 -18.43 -8.59
CA VAL A 245 -6.72 -17.04 -8.12
C VAL A 245 -8.01 -16.26 -8.42
N ALA A 246 -8.53 -16.38 -9.65
CA ALA A 246 -9.76 -15.71 -10.04
C ALA A 246 -10.97 -16.19 -9.24
N VAL A 247 -11.05 -17.48 -8.88
CA VAL A 247 -12.11 -18.03 -8.03
C VAL A 247 -11.99 -17.49 -6.60
N VAL A 248 -10.78 -17.38 -6.05
CA VAL A 248 -10.56 -16.82 -4.71
C VAL A 248 -10.94 -15.34 -4.67
N ASP A 249 -10.47 -14.57 -5.65
CA ASP A 249 -10.83 -13.17 -5.81
C ASP A 249 -12.35 -13.03 -5.94
N ASP A 250 -13.02 -13.82 -6.78
CA ASP A 250 -14.47 -13.80 -6.92
C ASP A 250 -15.19 -14.09 -5.59
N ILE A 251 -14.73 -15.07 -4.81
CA ILE A 251 -15.33 -15.37 -3.50
C ILE A 251 -15.15 -14.19 -2.53
N ILE A 252 -13.94 -13.63 -2.43
CA ILE A 252 -13.66 -12.48 -1.55
C ILE A 252 -14.52 -11.29 -1.97
N LEU A 253 -14.62 -11.01 -3.27
CA LEU A 253 -15.30 -9.84 -3.82
C LEU A 253 -16.84 -9.97 -3.81
N SER A 254 -17.38 -11.14 -4.15
CA SER A 254 -18.83 -11.35 -4.31
C SER A 254 -19.52 -11.83 -3.05
N SER A 255 -18.81 -12.53 -2.15
CA SER A 255 -19.37 -13.13 -0.95
C SER A 255 -18.91 -12.40 0.32
N HIS A 256 -17.60 -12.23 0.50
CA HIS A 256 -17.09 -11.69 1.78
C HIS A 256 -17.23 -10.17 1.85
N ARG A 257 -16.82 -9.44 0.81
CA ARG A 257 -16.83 -7.97 0.78
C ARG A 257 -18.19 -7.36 1.08
N PRO A 258 -19.32 -7.80 0.47
CA PRO A 258 -20.63 -7.19 0.75
C PRO A 258 -21.04 -7.32 2.22
N VAL A 259 -20.67 -8.43 2.88
CA VAL A 259 -20.96 -8.66 4.29
C VAL A 259 -20.11 -7.76 5.19
N VAL A 260 -18.83 -7.58 4.86
CA VAL A 260 -17.88 -6.88 5.71
C VAL A 260 -17.94 -5.36 5.54
N ILE A 261 -18.15 -4.86 4.31
CA ILE A 261 -18.18 -3.41 4.03
C ILE A 261 -19.51 -2.74 4.39
N GLN A 262 -20.50 -3.51 4.87
CA GLN A 262 -21.81 -2.99 5.26
C GLN A 262 -21.72 -1.89 6.33
N SER A 263 -20.68 -1.92 7.17
CA SER A 263 -20.41 -0.87 8.16
C SER A 263 -18.94 -0.82 8.56
N PRO A 264 -18.43 0.34 8.99
CA PRO A 264 -17.08 0.46 9.56
C PRO A 264 -16.83 -0.49 10.74
N LEU A 265 -17.86 -0.70 11.57
CA LEU A 265 -17.81 -1.61 12.71
C LEU A 265 -17.58 -3.07 12.27
N ALA A 266 -18.23 -3.53 11.19
CA ALA A 266 -18.05 -4.89 10.70
C ALA A 266 -16.62 -5.14 10.20
N VAL A 267 -16.04 -4.16 9.47
CA VAL A 267 -14.61 -4.21 9.09
C VAL A 267 -13.72 -4.29 10.32
N ARG A 268 -13.97 -3.44 11.32
CA ARG A 268 -13.20 -3.38 12.56
C ARG A 268 -13.23 -4.69 13.34
N GLN A 269 -14.41 -5.30 13.48
CA GLN A 269 -14.59 -6.56 14.19
C GLN A 269 -13.76 -7.69 13.57
N LEU A 270 -13.80 -7.82 12.23
CA LEU A 270 -13.00 -8.80 11.51
C LEU A 270 -11.49 -8.52 11.66
N SER A 271 -11.08 -7.27 11.50
CA SER A 271 -9.67 -6.86 11.61
C SER A 271 -9.09 -7.16 12.99
N ILE A 272 -9.80 -6.80 14.06
CA ILE A 272 -9.41 -7.11 15.44
C ILE A 272 -9.37 -8.62 15.67
N ALA A 273 -10.36 -9.36 15.17
CA ALA A 273 -10.41 -10.81 15.35
C ALA A 273 -9.22 -11.51 14.69
N LEU A 274 -8.81 -11.10 13.49
CA LEU A 274 -7.61 -11.60 12.81
C LEU A 274 -6.34 -11.24 13.59
N ARG A 275 -6.16 -9.95 13.91
CA ARG A 275 -4.96 -9.47 14.63
C ARG A 275 -4.81 -10.08 16.02
N ARG A 276 -5.91 -10.44 16.70
CA ARG A 276 -5.87 -11.05 18.04
C ARG A 276 -5.23 -12.43 18.04
N GLN A 277 -5.34 -13.14 16.92
CA GLN A 277 -4.73 -14.45 16.75
C GLN A 277 -3.25 -14.34 16.35
N ASP A 278 -2.82 -13.19 15.82
CA ASP A 278 -1.45 -12.92 15.40
C ASP A 278 -0.61 -12.41 16.57
N VAL A 279 -0.24 -13.33 17.45
CA VAL A 279 0.61 -13.05 18.62
C VAL A 279 1.99 -12.50 18.21
N GLN A 280 2.48 -12.89 17.03
CA GLN A 280 3.80 -12.47 16.51
C GLN A 280 3.78 -11.11 15.82
N ARG A 281 2.59 -10.57 15.50
CA ARG A 281 2.38 -9.31 14.75
C ARG A 281 3.11 -9.27 13.41
N ASN A 282 3.15 -10.40 12.71
CA ASN A 282 3.83 -10.53 11.42
C ASN A 282 2.88 -10.69 10.23
N PHE A 283 1.57 -10.59 10.50
CA PHE A 283 0.48 -10.72 9.54
C PHE A 283 0.21 -12.14 9.02
N PHE A 284 0.70 -13.17 9.71
CA PHE A 284 0.47 -14.56 9.35
C PHE A 284 -0.31 -15.33 10.42
N LEU A 285 -1.25 -16.17 9.97
CA LEU A 285 -2.01 -17.10 10.81
C LEU A 285 -1.88 -18.52 10.26
N SER A 286 -2.12 -19.54 11.09
CA SER A 286 -2.34 -20.89 10.54
C SER A 286 -3.65 -20.93 9.75
N ARG A 287 -3.76 -21.90 8.84
CA ARG A 287 -4.97 -22.12 8.03
C ARG A 287 -6.20 -22.32 8.91
N GLU A 288 -6.06 -23.14 9.96
CA GLU A 288 -7.14 -23.48 10.88
C GLU A 288 -7.64 -22.23 11.61
N THR A 289 -6.72 -21.45 12.18
CA THR A 289 -7.06 -20.25 12.94
C THR A 289 -7.67 -19.17 12.05
N PHE A 290 -7.16 -18.98 10.83
CA PHE A 290 -7.74 -18.06 9.87
C PHE A 290 -9.19 -18.46 9.52
N LEU A 291 -9.43 -19.74 9.19
CA LEU A 291 -10.77 -20.25 8.88
C LEU A 291 -11.73 -20.15 10.06
N GLU A 292 -11.27 -20.37 11.29
CA GLU A 292 -12.08 -20.19 12.50
C GLU A 292 -12.54 -18.74 12.67
N VAL A 293 -11.64 -17.76 12.47
CA VAL A 293 -12.00 -16.33 12.51
C VAL A 293 -13.03 -15.99 11.44
N LEU A 294 -12.85 -16.48 10.20
CA LEU A 294 -13.80 -16.27 9.12
C LEU A 294 -15.19 -16.85 9.44
N ARG A 295 -15.26 -18.10 9.93
CA ARG A 295 -16.53 -18.73 10.34
C ARG A 295 -17.23 -17.94 11.44
N GLY A 296 -16.49 -17.37 12.39
CA GLY A 296 -17.02 -16.49 13.43
C GLY A 296 -17.72 -15.23 12.89
N HIS A 297 -17.31 -14.77 11.70
CA HIS A 297 -17.90 -13.64 10.98
C HIS A 297 -18.84 -14.08 9.85
N ARG A 298 -19.24 -15.35 9.82
CA ARG A 298 -20.10 -15.96 8.78
C ARG A 298 -19.51 -15.84 7.37
N LEU A 299 -18.19 -15.84 7.26
CA LEU A 299 -17.44 -15.84 6.01
C LEU A 299 -16.98 -17.28 5.73
N TYR A 300 -17.29 -17.77 4.54
CA TYR A 300 -17.03 -19.16 4.16
C TYR A 300 -16.30 -19.22 2.82
N LEU A 301 -15.31 -20.11 2.73
CA LEU A 301 -14.63 -20.47 1.49
C LEU A 301 -15.18 -21.81 1.01
N LYS A 302 -15.61 -21.90 -0.26
CA LYS A 302 -16.14 -23.15 -0.82
C LYS A 302 -15.08 -24.24 -0.94
N ASP A 303 -13.86 -23.84 -1.28
CA ASP A 303 -12.68 -24.70 -1.39
C ASP A 303 -11.51 -24.06 -0.64
N PRO A 304 -11.41 -24.26 0.68
CA PRO A 304 -10.39 -23.60 1.49
C PRO A 304 -8.96 -24.05 1.12
N GLU A 305 -8.75 -25.28 0.66
CA GLU A 305 -7.39 -25.76 0.36
C GLU A 305 -6.76 -24.97 -0.80
N SER A 306 -7.48 -24.85 -1.92
CA SER A 306 -7.01 -24.06 -3.06
C SER A 306 -7.07 -22.55 -2.78
N ALA A 307 -7.97 -22.09 -1.91
CA ALA A 307 -8.06 -20.67 -1.60
C ALA A 307 -6.91 -20.17 -0.71
N LEU A 308 -6.54 -20.95 0.28
CA LEU A 308 -5.51 -20.55 1.25
C LEU A 308 -4.09 -20.64 0.65
N THR A 309 -3.86 -21.43 -0.40
CA THR A 309 -2.57 -21.41 -1.11
C THR A 309 -2.32 -20.10 -1.84
N VAL A 310 -3.36 -19.41 -2.32
CA VAL A 310 -3.25 -18.07 -2.94
C VAL A 310 -2.86 -17.01 -1.90
N LEU A 311 -3.27 -17.20 -0.64
CA LEU A 311 -2.93 -16.32 0.47
C LEU A 311 -1.64 -16.73 1.21
N ASP A 312 -0.99 -17.82 0.80
CA ASP A 312 0.28 -18.28 1.38
C ASP A 312 1.47 -17.55 0.73
N THR A 313 1.61 -16.28 1.09
CA THR A 313 2.68 -15.43 0.55
C THR A 313 4.02 -15.66 1.22
N ALA A 314 4.10 -16.41 2.33
CA ALA A 314 5.36 -16.82 2.97
C ALA A 314 5.87 -18.13 2.38
N GLY A 315 4.94 -19.02 2.07
CA GLY A 315 5.22 -20.30 1.48
C GLY A 315 5.44 -21.45 2.44
N ASP A 316 5.06 -21.24 3.70
CA ASP A 316 5.20 -22.16 4.82
C ASP A 316 3.84 -22.78 5.22
N GLY A 317 2.81 -22.60 4.38
CA GLY A 317 1.44 -23.03 4.65
C GLY A 317 0.62 -22.02 5.46
N SER A 318 1.22 -20.94 5.96
CA SER A 318 0.50 -19.90 6.70
C SER A 318 -0.32 -18.98 5.78
N VAL A 319 -1.30 -18.29 6.34
CA VAL A 319 -2.20 -17.38 5.63
C VAL A 319 -1.79 -15.94 5.91
N ASP A 320 -1.45 -15.21 4.85
CA ASP A 320 -1.24 -13.77 4.88
C ASP A 320 -2.57 -13.02 4.98
N TYR A 321 -3.00 -12.74 6.21
CA TYR A 321 -4.29 -12.08 6.41
C TYR A 321 -4.25 -10.59 6.04
N LEU A 322 -3.07 -9.96 5.95
CA LEU A 322 -2.94 -8.59 5.45
C LEU A 322 -3.23 -8.53 3.95
N LEU A 323 -2.74 -9.50 3.17
CA LEU A 323 -3.15 -9.67 1.78
C LEU A 323 -4.66 -9.89 1.66
N TYR A 324 -5.23 -10.76 2.49
CA TYR A 324 -6.68 -10.98 2.51
C TYR A 324 -7.45 -9.66 2.77
N MET A 325 -7.05 -8.86 3.76
CA MET A 325 -7.69 -7.57 4.05
C MET A 325 -7.56 -6.58 2.87
N ASN A 326 -6.40 -6.53 2.22
CA ASN A 326 -6.16 -5.68 1.04
C ASN A 326 -6.95 -6.14 -0.21
N LEU A 327 -7.29 -7.42 -0.33
CA LEU A 327 -8.19 -7.93 -1.37
C LEU A 327 -9.66 -7.67 -1.02
N LEU A 328 -10.01 -7.84 0.26
CA LEU A 328 -11.36 -7.68 0.77
C LEU A 328 -11.86 -6.24 0.66
N LEU A 329 -11.04 -5.26 1.04
CA LEU A 329 -11.43 -3.86 1.04
C LEU A 329 -11.18 -3.20 -0.33
N PRO A 330 -12.10 -2.37 -0.83
CA PRO A 330 -11.87 -1.62 -2.04
C PRO A 330 -10.72 -0.61 -1.84
N PRO A 331 -9.85 -0.42 -2.84
CA PRO A 331 -8.77 0.56 -2.73
C PRO A 331 -9.34 1.97 -2.57
N LEU A 332 -8.79 2.74 -1.65
CA LEU A 332 -9.15 4.15 -1.50
C LEU A 332 -8.61 4.98 -2.68
N PRO A 333 -9.36 5.99 -3.15
CA PRO A 333 -8.81 7.01 -4.03
C PRO A 333 -7.54 7.65 -3.42
N PRO A 334 -6.52 7.97 -4.24
CA PRO A 334 -5.27 8.55 -3.75
C PRO A 334 -5.48 9.78 -2.85
N ALA A 335 -6.40 10.66 -3.22
CA ALA A 335 -6.79 11.84 -2.45
C ALA A 335 -7.22 11.52 -1.02
N ARG A 336 -8.14 10.55 -0.87
CA ARG A 336 -8.67 10.13 0.43
C ARG A 336 -7.61 9.46 1.27
N LEU A 337 -6.73 8.67 0.65
CA LEU A 337 -5.61 8.09 1.37
C LEU A 337 -4.67 9.17 1.92
N MET A 338 -4.41 10.24 1.16
CA MET A 338 -3.59 11.37 1.66
C MET A 338 -4.23 12.00 2.88
N MET A 339 -5.54 12.26 2.85
CA MET A 339 -6.26 12.80 4.01
C MET A 339 -6.11 11.91 5.26
N LEU A 340 -6.14 10.58 5.09
CA LEU A 340 -5.91 9.63 6.18
C LEU A 340 -4.46 9.61 6.66
N GLU A 341 -3.49 9.75 5.76
CA GLU A 341 -2.08 9.92 6.14
C GLU A 341 -1.88 11.20 6.96
N ARG A 342 -2.56 12.32 6.61
CA ARG A 342 -2.56 13.56 7.44
C ARG A 342 -3.15 13.32 8.83
N LEU A 343 -4.26 12.61 8.89
CA LEU A 343 -4.88 12.21 10.15
C LEU A 343 -3.93 11.35 11.00
N TRP A 344 -3.20 10.42 10.38
CA TRP A 344 -2.24 9.55 11.06
C TRP A 344 -1.10 10.33 11.71
N GLU A 345 -0.65 11.41 11.08
CA GLU A 345 0.41 12.28 11.61
C GLU A 345 0.04 12.99 12.91
N LEU A 346 -1.24 13.12 13.23
CA LEU A 346 -1.66 13.68 14.52
C LEU A 346 -1.21 12.80 15.69
N PHE A 347 -1.16 11.47 15.51
CA PHE A 347 -0.97 10.52 16.59
C PHE A 347 0.51 10.21 16.83
N PRO A 348 1.04 10.43 18.06
CA PRO A 348 2.37 9.97 18.40
C PRO A 348 2.45 8.45 18.30
N LYS A 349 3.47 7.96 17.59
CA LYS A 349 3.72 6.52 17.41
C LYS A 349 4.74 6.03 18.43
N ASP A 350 4.71 4.72 18.70
CA ASP A 350 5.79 4.02 19.38
C ASP A 350 6.80 3.42 18.40
N THR A 351 7.80 2.73 18.93
CA THR A 351 8.88 2.11 18.16
C THR A 351 8.40 1.04 17.18
N CYS A 352 7.19 0.51 17.36
CA CYS A 352 6.57 -0.47 16.46
C CYS A 352 5.66 0.20 15.41
N GLY A 353 5.60 1.53 15.35
CA GLY A 353 4.72 2.26 14.43
C GLY A 353 3.25 2.21 14.82
N THR A 354 2.94 2.08 16.11
CA THR A 354 1.56 2.03 16.60
C THR A 354 1.22 3.22 17.47
N ALA A 355 -0.03 3.67 17.40
CA ALA A 355 -0.55 4.76 18.20
C ALA A 355 -1.43 4.23 19.36
N ASP A 356 -1.61 5.04 20.40
CA ASP A 356 -2.42 4.68 21.58
C ASP A 356 -3.90 4.99 21.34
N VAL A 357 -4.78 4.00 21.53
CA VAL A 357 -6.23 4.16 21.35
C VAL A 357 -6.82 5.24 22.26
N ILE A 358 -6.23 5.50 23.43
CA ILE A 358 -6.67 6.62 24.29
C ILE A 358 -6.47 7.96 23.59
N GLU A 359 -5.38 8.13 22.83
CA GLU A 359 -5.13 9.36 22.10
C GLU A 359 -6.11 9.54 20.93
N LEU A 360 -6.50 8.42 20.31
CA LEU A 360 -7.58 8.38 19.32
C LEU A 360 -8.91 8.87 19.93
N HIS A 361 -9.29 8.35 21.10
CA HIS A 361 -10.52 8.74 21.80
C HIS A 361 -10.55 10.22 22.18
N LYS A 362 -9.43 10.78 22.61
CA LYS A 362 -9.36 12.20 23.02
C LYS A 362 -9.60 13.18 21.87
N ARG A 363 -9.22 12.81 20.65
CA ARG A 363 -9.29 13.70 19.48
C ARG A 363 -10.56 13.54 18.67
N PHE A 364 -11.21 12.38 18.79
CA PHE A 364 -12.43 12.13 18.05
C PHE A 364 -13.59 12.99 18.56
N SER A 365 -14.21 13.73 17.64
CA SER A 365 -15.40 14.54 17.87
C SER A 365 -16.56 13.96 17.05
N ALA A 366 -17.50 13.29 17.72
CA ALA A 366 -18.71 12.78 17.09
C ALA A 366 -19.71 13.90 16.77
N GLU A 367 -20.51 13.72 15.73
CA GLU A 367 -21.62 14.60 15.38
C GLU A 367 -22.82 14.43 16.32
N ASP A 368 -23.09 13.19 16.74
CA ASP A 368 -24.17 12.82 17.64
C ASP A 368 -23.79 11.65 18.56
N GLY A 369 -24.72 11.28 19.44
CA GLY A 369 -24.50 10.19 20.40
C GLY A 369 -24.45 8.80 19.77
N GLU A 370 -25.08 8.59 18.61
CA GLU A 370 -25.07 7.30 17.92
C GLU A 370 -23.69 7.06 17.28
N GLU A 371 -23.12 8.07 16.64
CA GLU A 371 -21.76 8.02 16.13
C GLU A 371 -20.74 7.82 17.26
N GLN A 372 -20.91 8.52 18.38
CA GLN A 372 -20.02 8.36 19.53
C GLN A 372 -20.05 6.92 20.05
N ASP A 373 -21.24 6.32 20.21
CA ASP A 373 -21.39 4.94 20.70
C ASP A 373 -20.82 3.92 19.71
N ALA A 374 -21.08 4.09 18.41
CA ALA A 374 -20.55 3.24 17.36
C ALA A 374 -19.01 3.30 17.30
N PHE A 375 -18.44 4.50 17.41
CA PHE A 375 -16.99 4.70 17.44
C PHE A 375 -16.37 4.08 18.68
N LEU A 376 -16.90 4.33 19.87
CA LEU A 376 -16.37 3.78 21.13
C LEU A 376 -16.50 2.25 21.19
N THR A 377 -17.56 1.68 20.60
CA THR A 377 -17.73 0.23 20.46
C THR A 377 -16.67 -0.37 19.53
N ALA A 378 -16.42 0.28 18.39
CA ALA A 378 -15.41 -0.17 17.43
C ALA A 378 -13.98 -0.03 17.94
N TRP A 379 -13.71 1.03 18.70
CA TRP A 379 -12.41 1.37 19.24
C TRP A 379 -12.34 1.12 20.75
N ASP A 380 -13.03 0.09 21.25
CA ASP A 380 -13.00 -0.27 22.66
C ASP A 380 -11.56 -0.57 23.12
N VAL A 381 -11.08 0.22 24.08
CA VAL A 381 -9.74 0.15 24.66
C VAL A 381 -9.42 -1.24 25.22
N ARG A 382 -10.43 -1.97 25.71
CA ARG A 382 -10.27 -3.33 26.27
C ARG A 382 -10.10 -4.38 25.18
N GLN A 383 -10.53 -4.04 23.97
CA GLN A 383 -10.55 -4.92 22.82
C GLN A 383 -9.37 -4.70 21.89
N ALA A 384 -8.80 -3.49 21.91
CA ALA A 384 -7.60 -3.14 21.18
C ALA A 384 -6.39 -3.91 21.72
N LEU A 385 -5.66 -4.55 20.82
CA LEU A 385 -4.47 -5.32 21.16
C LEU A 385 -3.42 -4.41 21.78
N TYR A 386 -3.12 -4.65 23.06
CA TYR A 386 -2.18 -3.85 23.83
C TYR A 386 -2.52 -2.35 23.88
N ARG A 387 -3.80 -1.98 23.68
CA ARG A 387 -4.25 -0.58 23.55
C ARG A 387 -3.63 0.16 22.36
N ARG A 388 -3.18 -0.57 21.34
CA ARG A 388 -2.50 -0.01 20.18
C ARG A 388 -3.32 -0.20 18.91
N PHE A 389 -3.06 0.68 17.94
CA PHE A 389 -3.57 0.56 16.58
C PHE A 389 -2.55 1.04 15.55
N THR A 390 -2.70 0.55 14.33
CA THR A 390 -1.87 0.81 13.16
C THR A 390 -2.54 1.76 12.17
N PHE A 391 -1.79 2.25 11.19
CA PHE A 391 -2.36 3.06 10.11
C PHE A 391 -3.34 2.25 9.25
N GLU A 392 -3.08 0.96 9.04
CA GLU A 392 -3.96 0.05 8.31
C GLU A 392 -5.33 0.01 8.95
N GLU A 393 -5.40 -0.01 10.29
CA GLU A 393 -6.67 -0.01 11.01
C GLU A 393 -7.46 1.30 10.83
N ILE A 394 -6.77 2.43 10.66
CA ILE A 394 -7.40 3.72 10.29
C ILE A 394 -7.93 3.66 8.87
N VAL A 395 -7.16 3.13 7.91
CA VAL A 395 -7.58 2.95 6.52
C VAL A 395 -8.78 1.99 6.44
N GLU A 396 -8.72 0.87 7.13
CA GLU A 396 -9.76 -0.15 7.19
C GLU A 396 -11.08 0.45 7.71
N TRP A 397 -11.04 1.23 8.80
CA TRP A 397 -12.22 1.92 9.36
C TRP A 397 -12.83 2.93 8.38
N HIS A 398 -11.99 3.75 7.74
CA HIS A 398 -12.45 4.83 6.87
C HIS A 398 -12.81 4.36 5.46
N THR A 399 -12.46 3.14 5.05
CA THR A 399 -12.80 2.61 3.72
C THR A 399 -14.30 2.54 3.44
N PRO A 400 -15.14 1.90 4.27
CA PRO A 400 -16.60 1.93 4.09
C PRO A 400 -17.19 3.34 4.26
N LEU A 401 -16.66 4.16 5.19
CA LEU A 401 -17.12 5.55 5.37
C LEU A 401 -16.89 6.39 4.11
N SER A 402 -15.70 6.26 3.52
CA SER A 402 -15.32 6.91 2.28
C SER A 402 -16.34 6.62 1.18
N ALA A 403 -16.78 5.36 1.02
CA ALA A 403 -17.76 4.99 0.01
C ALA A 403 -19.14 5.69 0.16
N MET A 404 -19.44 6.30 1.30
CA MET A 404 -20.67 7.08 1.53
C MET A 404 -20.62 8.49 0.91
N PHE A 405 -19.43 8.98 0.53
CA PHE A 405 -19.24 10.30 -0.05
C PHE A 405 -18.93 10.20 -1.54
N GLU A 406 -19.62 11.00 -2.35
CA GLU A 406 -19.37 11.07 -3.80
C GLU A 406 -18.13 11.92 -4.12
N LEU A 407 -17.97 13.06 -3.44
CA LEU A 407 -16.87 14.01 -3.66
C LEU A 407 -15.79 13.87 -2.58
N ASP A 408 -14.53 14.03 -2.98
CA ASP A 408 -13.39 14.01 -2.05
C ASP A 408 -13.44 15.17 -1.05
N ASN A 409 -13.94 16.34 -1.47
CA ASN A 409 -14.11 17.51 -0.60
C ASN A 409 -15.11 17.26 0.55
N ASP A 410 -16.17 16.50 0.30
CA ASP A 410 -17.17 16.18 1.33
C ASP A 410 -16.57 15.21 2.37
N PHE A 411 -15.79 14.23 1.91
CA PHE A 411 -15.04 13.32 2.77
C PHE A 411 -13.98 14.07 3.60
N GLU A 412 -13.26 15.02 2.99
CA GLU A 412 -12.31 15.88 3.69
C GLU A 412 -13.00 16.71 4.78
N THR A 413 -14.13 17.35 4.44
CA THR A 413 -14.92 18.16 5.38
C THR A 413 -15.37 17.33 6.58
N MET A 414 -15.82 16.09 6.34
CA MET A 414 -16.16 15.16 7.40
C MET A 414 -14.95 14.84 8.30
N LEU A 415 -13.78 14.54 7.71
CA LEU A 415 -12.58 14.25 8.48
C LEU A 415 -12.15 15.45 9.34
N LYS A 416 -12.13 16.66 8.77
CA LYS A 416 -11.77 17.89 9.51
C LYS A 416 -12.71 18.14 10.68
N LYS A 417 -14.02 17.95 10.48
CA LYS A 417 -15.01 18.10 11.55
C LYS A 417 -14.82 17.10 12.69
N ARG A 418 -14.47 15.84 12.38
CA ARG A 418 -14.32 14.77 13.37
C ARG A 418 -12.98 14.77 14.11
N TRP A 419 -11.94 15.33 13.51
CA TRP A 419 -10.56 15.19 14.02
C TRP A 419 -9.83 16.51 14.27
N ASP A 420 -10.47 17.65 13.95
CA ASP A 420 -9.96 19.01 14.20
C ASP A 420 -8.54 19.24 13.63
N PHE A 421 -8.32 18.89 12.36
CA PHE A 421 -7.07 19.17 11.65
C PHE A 421 -7.30 19.99 10.38
N SER A 422 -6.33 20.84 10.06
CA SER A 422 -6.34 21.79 8.93
C SER A 422 -5.92 21.16 7.61
#